data_AF-A0A974XAW9-F1
#
_entry.id   AF-A0A974XAW9-F1
#
_cell.length_a   1.000
_cell.length_b   1.000
_cell.length_c   1.000
_cell.angle_alpha   90.00
_cell.angle_beta   90.00
_cell.angle_gamma   90.00
#
_symmetry.space_group_name_H-M   'P 1'
#
loop_
_entity.id
_entity.type
_entity.pdbx_description
1 polymer ?
#
loop_
_entity_poly.entity_id
_entity_poly.type
_entity_poly.pdbx_seq_one_letter_code
_entity_poly.pdbx_strand_id
1 'polypeptide(L)'
;MFNKKIKSTILFTLIVHTVFLLSGCSEQNISEEEYEQLLSQNIQLVSELENIKETDNKKETINTMVTGHFVANVRQLSPDYCLDDFTPTVAVLTCFQDYPFMVHIGEEMASQLVVGKSYYFEIVETEIGEILKTDFDKHFLSINAAFAQYNLKIKNFRTPSENECGIVSTFITYEEITK
;
A
#
# COMPACT_ATOMS: atom_id res chain seq x y z
N MET A 1 -29.27 75.19 28.78
CA MET A 1 -30.27 74.22 28.24
C MET A 1 -29.79 73.55 26.93
N PHE A 2 -28.49 73.24 26.78
CA PHE A 2 -27.90 72.78 25.50
C PHE A 2 -27.28 71.36 25.53
N ASN A 3 -27.37 70.63 26.66
CA ASN A 3 -26.55 69.44 26.89
C ASN A 3 -27.27 68.09 26.75
N LYS A 4 -28.61 68.08 26.56
CA LYS A 4 -29.41 66.85 26.46
C LYS A 4 -29.62 66.40 25.00
N LYS A 5 -29.78 67.36 24.07
CA LYS A 5 -29.91 67.08 22.63
C LYS A 5 -28.60 66.53 22.04
N ILE A 6 -27.46 67.15 22.34
CA ILE A 6 -26.15 66.73 21.80
C ILE A 6 -25.77 65.31 22.26
N LYS A 7 -25.98 64.97 23.54
CA LYS A 7 -25.76 63.61 24.05
C LYS A 7 -26.70 62.57 23.42
N SER A 8 -27.95 62.94 23.17
CA SER A 8 -28.92 62.06 22.48
C SER A 8 -28.52 61.82 21.02
N THR A 9 -28.03 62.83 20.32
CA THR A 9 -27.60 62.70 18.91
C THR A 9 -26.33 61.88 18.79
N ILE A 10 -25.35 62.07 19.69
CA ILE A 10 -24.10 61.29 19.74
C ILE A 10 -24.38 59.83 20.09
N LEU A 11 -25.28 59.57 21.04
CA LEU A 11 -25.68 58.20 21.41
C LEU A 11 -26.41 57.49 20.25
N PHE A 12 -27.26 58.21 19.52
CA PHE A 12 -27.97 57.67 18.36
C PHE A 12 -27.02 57.37 17.18
N THR A 13 -26.03 58.24 16.94
CA THR A 13 -25.00 57.99 15.90
C THR A 13 -24.07 56.86 16.27
N LEU A 14 -23.72 56.72 17.56
CA LEU A 14 -22.91 55.60 18.05
C LEU A 14 -23.65 54.27 17.86
N ILE A 15 -24.94 54.20 18.24
CA ILE A 15 -25.77 52.99 18.07
C ILE A 15 -25.90 52.61 16.60
N VAL A 16 -26.16 53.57 15.70
CA VAL A 16 -26.27 53.33 14.25
C VAL A 16 -24.94 52.82 13.66
N HIS A 17 -23.79 53.35 14.10
CA HIS A 17 -22.48 52.84 13.66
C HIS A 17 -22.19 51.43 14.19
N THR A 18 -22.56 51.09 15.43
CA THR A 18 -22.43 49.72 15.94
C THR A 18 -23.34 48.72 15.22
N VAL A 19 -24.56 49.10 14.82
CA VAL A 19 -25.46 48.22 14.05
C VAL A 19 -24.93 47.98 12.62
N PHE A 20 -24.29 48.98 12.01
CA PHE A 20 -23.61 48.85 10.71
C PHE A 20 -22.33 48.02 10.77
N LEU A 21 -21.62 48.02 11.90
CA LEU A 21 -20.41 47.20 12.10
C LEU A 21 -20.73 45.75 12.49
N LEU A 22 -21.91 45.48 13.07
CA LEU A 22 -22.37 44.13 13.45
C LEU A 22 -23.08 43.37 12.32
N SER A 23 -23.37 44.01 11.19
CA SER A 23 -23.93 43.37 9.98
C SER A 23 -22.85 42.85 9.02
N GLY A 24 -21.57 42.88 9.45
CA GLY A 24 -20.41 42.41 8.68
C GLY A 24 -20.05 40.93 8.86
N CYS A 25 -20.87 40.12 9.53
CA CYS A 25 -20.83 38.68 9.33
C CYS A 25 -21.69 38.35 8.11
N SER A 26 -21.12 38.51 6.91
CA SER A 26 -21.73 37.95 5.72
C SER A 26 -21.85 36.44 5.93
N GLU A 27 -23.08 35.96 6.10
CA GLU A 27 -23.44 34.62 5.67
C GLU A 27 -22.76 34.39 4.32
N GLN A 28 -21.93 33.35 4.22
CA GLN A 28 -21.60 32.78 2.91
C GLN A 28 -22.90 32.23 2.34
N ASN A 29 -23.73 33.12 1.80
CA ASN A 29 -24.88 32.79 1.01
C ASN A 29 -24.33 32.26 -0.31
N ILE A 30 -24.08 30.95 -0.33
CA ILE A 30 -23.86 30.18 -1.56
C ILE A 30 -25.02 30.56 -2.50
N SER A 31 -24.69 30.96 -3.72
CA SER A 31 -25.71 31.29 -4.73
C SER A 31 -26.61 30.07 -4.94
N GLU A 32 -27.90 30.26 -5.19
CA GLU A 32 -28.82 29.17 -5.55
C GLU A 32 -28.26 28.32 -6.71
N GLU A 33 -27.61 28.97 -7.67
CA GLU A 33 -26.92 28.30 -8.78
C GLU A 33 -25.75 27.42 -8.32
N GLU A 34 -24.97 27.90 -7.36
CA GLU A 34 -23.82 27.16 -6.79
C GLU A 34 -24.30 25.98 -5.92
N TYR A 35 -25.42 26.15 -5.21
CA TYR A 35 -26.07 25.07 -4.46
C TYR A 35 -26.58 23.96 -5.39
N GLU A 36 -27.28 24.31 -6.48
CA GLU A 36 -27.78 23.34 -7.45
C GLU A 36 -26.63 22.62 -8.18
N GLN A 37 -25.53 23.32 -8.49
CA GLN A 37 -24.32 22.70 -9.03
C GLN A 37 -23.71 21.69 -8.07
N LEU A 38 -23.56 22.04 -6.79
CA LEU A 38 -23.05 21.14 -5.76
C LEU A 38 -23.97 19.93 -5.55
N LEU A 39 -25.28 20.13 -5.57
CA LEU A 39 -26.26 19.05 -5.48
C LEU A 39 -26.13 18.08 -6.65
N SER A 40 -26.03 18.60 -7.88
CA SER A 40 -25.85 17.79 -9.08
C SER A 40 -24.55 16.98 -9.05
N GLN A 41 -23.44 17.61 -8.65
CA GLN A 41 -22.15 16.92 -8.46
C GLN A 41 -22.23 15.83 -7.39
N ASN A 42 -22.92 16.10 -6.27
CA ASN A 42 -23.08 15.12 -5.20
C ASN A 42 -23.86 13.89 -5.68
N ILE A 43 -24.94 14.09 -6.43
CA ILE A 43 -25.73 13.00 -7.03
C ILE A 43 -24.87 12.16 -7.98
N GLN A 44 -24.05 12.79 -8.82
CA GLN A 44 -23.15 12.08 -9.72
C GLN A 44 -22.11 11.26 -8.95
N LEU A 45 -21.46 11.86 -7.95
CA LEU A 45 -20.46 11.16 -7.13
C LEU A 45 -21.07 10.00 -6.35
N VAL A 46 -22.28 10.16 -5.81
CA VAL A 46 -22.99 9.07 -5.12
C VAL A 46 -23.26 7.91 -6.10
N SER A 47 -23.73 8.22 -7.30
CA SER A 47 -23.95 7.19 -8.34
C SER A 47 -22.66 6.51 -8.77
N GLU A 48 -21.56 7.24 -8.94
CA GLU A 48 -20.25 6.67 -9.23
C GLU A 48 -19.75 5.75 -8.10
N LEU A 49 -19.92 6.17 -6.84
CA LEU A 49 -19.58 5.34 -5.68
C LEU A 49 -20.42 4.07 -5.61
N GLU A 50 -21.71 4.13 -5.93
CA GLU A 50 -22.58 2.95 -6.01
C GLU A 50 -22.11 1.99 -7.12
N ASN A 51 -21.80 2.51 -8.31
CA ASN A 51 -21.27 1.71 -9.42
C ASN A 51 -19.93 1.05 -9.08
N ILE A 52 -19.03 1.76 -8.40
CA ILE A 52 -17.73 1.22 -7.95
C ILE A 52 -17.97 0.10 -6.93
N LYS A 53 -18.84 0.32 -5.93
CA LYS A 53 -19.18 -0.71 -4.92
C LYS A 53 -19.79 -1.95 -5.57
N GLU A 54 -20.69 -1.79 -6.54
CA GLU A 54 -21.26 -2.93 -7.27
C GLU A 54 -20.20 -3.67 -8.09
N THR A 55 -19.25 -2.95 -8.68
CA THR A 55 -18.14 -3.54 -9.45
C THR A 55 -17.18 -4.28 -8.53
N ASP A 56 -16.87 -3.74 -7.36
CA ASP A 56 -16.03 -4.39 -6.36
C ASP A 56 -16.71 -5.63 -5.75
N ASN A 57 -18.02 -5.56 -5.46
CA ASN A 57 -18.79 -6.72 -4.99
C ASN A 57 -18.91 -7.85 -6.03
N LYS A 58 -18.69 -7.55 -7.31
CA LYS A 58 -18.67 -8.54 -8.41
C LYS A 58 -17.29 -9.17 -8.62
N LYS A 59 -16.23 -8.66 -7.99
CA LYS A 59 -14.89 -9.23 -8.10
C LYS A 59 -14.83 -10.50 -7.26
N GLU A 60 -14.78 -11.64 -7.94
CA GLU A 60 -14.58 -12.93 -7.30
C GLU A 60 -13.17 -12.97 -6.69
N THR A 61 -13.11 -13.24 -5.38
CA THR A 61 -11.87 -13.47 -4.65
C THR A 61 -11.76 -14.94 -4.25
N ILE A 62 -10.54 -15.42 -4.12
CA ILE A 62 -10.26 -16.78 -3.66
C ILE A 62 -9.14 -16.77 -2.62
N ASN A 63 -9.33 -17.58 -1.57
CA ASN A 63 -8.33 -17.73 -0.53
C ASN A 63 -7.19 -18.60 -1.05
N THR A 64 -5.96 -18.09 -0.95
CA THR A 64 -4.82 -18.65 -1.70
C THR A 64 -3.62 -18.92 -0.80
N MET A 65 -2.94 -20.03 -1.09
CA MET A 65 -1.65 -20.41 -0.53
C MET A 65 -0.56 -20.21 -1.57
N VAL A 66 0.61 -19.73 -1.13
CA VAL A 66 1.80 -19.62 -1.97
C VAL A 66 2.87 -20.58 -1.49
N THR A 67 3.43 -21.33 -2.44
CA THR A 67 4.61 -22.17 -2.24
C THR A 67 5.57 -22.00 -3.40
N GLY A 68 6.81 -22.45 -3.25
CA GLY A 68 7.76 -22.39 -4.34
C GLY A 68 9.20 -22.56 -3.93
N HIS A 69 10.05 -22.41 -4.92
CA HIS A 69 11.49 -22.43 -4.78
C HIS A 69 12.15 -21.62 -5.90
N PHE A 70 13.38 -21.18 -5.65
CA PHE A 70 14.14 -20.46 -6.65
C PHE A 70 15.64 -20.59 -6.43
N VAL A 71 16.43 -20.42 -7.49
CA VAL A 71 17.88 -20.34 -7.46
C VAL A 71 18.29 -18.90 -7.66
N ALA A 72 19.02 -18.34 -6.69
CA ALA A 72 19.51 -16.97 -6.75
C ALA A 72 20.96 -16.86 -6.31
N ASN A 73 21.65 -15.87 -6.89
CA ASN A 73 22.96 -15.44 -6.46
C ASN A 73 22.85 -14.50 -5.25
N VAL A 74 23.65 -14.75 -4.21
CA VAL A 74 23.77 -13.85 -3.05
C VAL A 74 24.67 -12.69 -3.44
N ARG A 75 24.10 -11.50 -3.60
CA ARG A 75 24.83 -10.28 -3.99
C ARG A 75 25.45 -9.58 -2.79
N GLN A 76 24.73 -9.59 -1.67
CA GLN A 76 25.11 -8.90 -0.45
C GLN A 76 24.34 -9.50 0.72
N LEU A 77 24.97 -9.47 1.90
CA LEU A 77 24.33 -9.71 3.19
C LEU A 77 24.42 -8.40 3.97
N SER A 78 23.32 -7.99 4.60
CA SER A 78 23.27 -6.76 5.39
C SER A 78 22.40 -6.93 6.63
N PRO A 79 22.61 -6.08 7.64
CA PRO A 79 21.66 -5.93 8.72
C PRO A 79 20.31 -5.39 8.24
N ASP A 80 19.28 -5.64 9.03
CA ASP A 80 18.07 -4.82 9.01
C ASP A 80 18.33 -3.56 9.82
N TYR A 81 18.75 -2.47 9.16
CA TYR A 81 19.11 -1.20 9.78
C TYR A 81 17.95 -0.50 10.53
N CYS A 82 16.72 -1.01 10.44
CA CYS A 82 15.63 -0.54 11.30
C CYS A 82 15.70 -1.14 12.71
N LEU A 83 16.32 -2.31 12.86
CA LEU A 83 16.35 -3.09 14.10
C LEU A 83 17.76 -3.23 14.67
N ASP A 84 18.77 -3.34 13.81
CA ASP A 84 20.18 -3.51 14.19
C ASP A 84 21.14 -3.05 13.09
N ASP A 85 22.28 -2.50 13.49
CA ASP A 85 23.26 -1.90 12.58
C ASP A 85 24.36 -2.88 12.13
N PHE A 86 24.44 -4.07 12.72
CA PHE A 86 25.64 -4.92 12.63
C PHE A 86 25.38 -6.34 12.16
N THR A 87 24.30 -6.96 12.62
CA THR A 87 24.02 -8.39 12.48
C THR A 87 23.33 -8.64 11.15
N PRO A 88 23.95 -9.37 10.21
CA PRO A 88 23.33 -9.64 8.92
C PRO A 88 22.08 -10.52 9.09
N THR A 89 20.94 -10.02 8.65
CA THR A 89 19.65 -10.75 8.65
C THR A 89 18.91 -10.65 7.32
N VAL A 90 19.41 -9.79 6.42
CA VAL A 90 18.84 -9.53 5.10
C VAL A 90 19.84 -9.95 4.02
N ALA A 91 19.34 -10.63 2.99
CA ALA A 91 20.11 -10.95 1.79
C ALA A 91 19.57 -10.17 0.58
N VAL A 92 20.49 -9.62 -0.20
CA VAL A 92 20.20 -9.13 -1.56
C VAL A 92 20.44 -10.30 -2.51
N LEU A 93 19.37 -10.77 -3.14
CA LEU A 93 19.37 -11.94 -4.02
C LEU A 93 19.12 -11.51 -5.47
N THR A 94 19.63 -12.28 -6.43
CA THR A 94 19.35 -12.05 -7.87
C THR A 94 19.13 -13.38 -8.57
N CYS A 95 17.94 -13.58 -9.12
CA CYS A 95 17.62 -14.72 -9.97
C CYS A 95 18.25 -14.57 -11.36
N PHE A 96 18.29 -15.66 -12.12
CA PHE A 96 18.85 -15.64 -13.47
C PHE A 96 18.11 -14.64 -14.38
N GLN A 97 18.84 -13.69 -14.96
CA GLN A 97 18.30 -12.62 -15.81
C GLN A 97 17.21 -11.75 -15.16
N ASP A 98 17.18 -11.67 -13.83
CA ASP A 98 16.24 -10.83 -13.08
C ASP A 98 16.97 -9.67 -12.34
N TYR A 99 16.21 -8.74 -11.78
CA TYR A 99 16.74 -7.66 -10.97
C TYR A 99 16.95 -8.10 -9.50
N PRO A 100 17.89 -7.46 -8.77
CA PRO A 100 18.11 -7.78 -7.36
C PRO A 100 16.92 -7.43 -6.48
N PHE A 101 16.64 -8.27 -5.48
CA PHE A 101 15.59 -8.04 -4.47
C PHE A 101 16.08 -8.43 -3.07
N MET A 102 15.45 -7.86 -2.04
CA MET A 102 15.82 -8.09 -0.64
C MET A 102 14.89 -9.11 0.00
N VAL A 103 15.48 -10.00 0.81
CA VAL A 103 14.73 -10.98 1.60
C VAL A 103 15.29 -11.02 3.01
N HIS A 104 14.41 -10.98 4.01
CA HIS A 104 14.77 -11.24 5.39
C HIS A 104 14.92 -12.75 5.61
N ILE A 105 16.12 -13.20 5.92
CA ILE A 105 16.49 -14.63 6.05
C ILE A 105 16.88 -15.01 7.48
N GLY A 106 17.06 -14.01 8.37
CA GLY A 106 17.50 -14.22 9.74
C GLY A 106 19.00 -14.52 9.85
N GLU A 107 19.52 -14.38 11.07
CA GLU A 107 20.95 -14.48 11.37
C GLU A 107 21.54 -15.87 11.06
N GLU A 108 20.82 -16.93 11.42
CA GLU A 108 21.30 -18.30 11.24
C GLU A 108 21.58 -18.62 9.78
N MET A 109 20.65 -18.33 8.87
CA MET A 109 20.85 -18.55 7.43
C MET A 109 21.89 -17.58 6.88
N ALA A 110 21.85 -16.30 7.26
CA ALA A 110 22.80 -15.30 6.79
C ALA A 110 24.26 -15.69 7.12
N SER A 111 24.50 -16.29 8.29
CA SER A 111 25.84 -16.73 8.70
C SER A 111 26.43 -17.86 7.84
N GLN A 112 25.58 -18.58 7.11
CA GLN A 112 25.97 -19.73 6.28
C GLN A 112 26.04 -19.39 4.78
N LEU A 113 25.45 -18.28 4.35
CA LEU A 113 25.48 -17.83 2.97
C LEU A 113 26.81 -17.15 2.64
N VAL A 114 27.30 -17.38 1.42
CA VAL A 114 28.51 -16.76 0.90
C VAL A 114 28.18 -15.83 -0.25
N VAL A 115 28.58 -14.56 -0.13
CA VAL A 115 28.42 -13.56 -1.18
C VAL A 115 29.13 -14.03 -2.47
N GLY A 116 28.46 -13.86 -3.60
CA GLY A 116 28.89 -14.30 -4.92
C GLY A 116 28.54 -15.76 -5.25
N LYS A 117 28.03 -16.54 -4.29
CA LYS A 117 27.54 -17.91 -4.54
C LYS A 117 26.05 -17.94 -4.83
N SER A 118 25.64 -18.97 -5.56
CA SER A 118 24.23 -19.23 -5.86
C SER A 118 23.70 -20.39 -5.03
N TYR A 119 22.48 -20.25 -4.55
CA TYR A 119 21.80 -21.24 -3.72
C TYR A 119 20.39 -21.47 -4.24
N TYR A 120 19.90 -22.69 -4.05
CA TYR A 120 18.50 -23.05 -4.18
C TYR A 120 17.82 -22.74 -2.85
N PHE A 121 16.76 -21.94 -2.88
CA PHE A 121 15.97 -21.49 -1.74
C PHE A 121 14.56 -22.07 -1.84
N GLU A 122 14.07 -22.61 -0.72
CA GLU A 122 12.69 -23.09 -0.57
C GLU A 122 11.88 -22.05 0.19
N ILE A 123 10.66 -21.78 -0.27
CA ILE A 123 9.75 -20.82 0.36
C ILE A 123 8.92 -21.57 1.41
N VAL A 124 8.65 -20.92 2.55
CA VAL A 124 7.65 -21.39 3.51
C VAL A 124 6.27 -21.30 2.88
N GLU A 125 5.52 -22.39 2.91
CA GLU A 125 4.11 -22.39 2.54
C GLU A 125 3.35 -21.33 3.35
N THR A 126 2.80 -20.34 2.66
CA THR A 126 2.23 -19.14 3.28
C THR A 126 0.82 -18.89 2.74
N GLU A 127 -0.18 -18.86 3.62
CA GLU A 127 -1.52 -18.37 3.31
C GLU A 127 -1.44 -16.85 3.11
N ILE A 128 -1.77 -16.38 1.90
CA ILE A 128 -1.69 -14.96 1.52
C ILE A 128 -3.04 -14.26 1.58
N GLY A 129 -4.10 -14.98 1.98
CA GLY A 129 -5.46 -14.48 2.07
C GLY A 129 -6.19 -14.48 0.73
N GLU A 130 -7.20 -13.61 0.64
CA GLU A 130 -8.04 -13.47 -0.55
C GLU A 130 -7.36 -12.64 -1.64
N ILE A 131 -7.21 -13.22 -2.83
CA ILE A 131 -6.75 -12.51 -4.03
C ILE A 131 -7.84 -12.56 -5.12
N LEU A 132 -7.79 -11.63 -6.07
CA LEU A 132 -8.71 -11.65 -7.21
C LEU A 132 -8.53 -12.92 -8.03
N LYS A 133 -9.62 -13.57 -8.41
CA LYS A 133 -9.59 -14.77 -9.27
C LYS A 133 -8.82 -14.52 -10.57
N THR A 134 -8.95 -13.32 -11.14
CA THR A 134 -8.20 -12.91 -12.33
C THR A 134 -6.69 -12.88 -12.16
N ASP A 135 -6.20 -12.61 -10.94
CA ASP A 135 -4.77 -12.57 -10.64
C ASP A 135 -4.22 -13.96 -10.34
N PHE A 136 -5.03 -14.79 -9.67
CA PHE A 136 -4.76 -16.21 -9.48
C PHE A 136 -4.62 -16.95 -10.82
N ASP A 137 -5.60 -16.78 -11.72
CA ASP A 137 -5.61 -17.49 -13.02
C ASP A 137 -4.39 -17.13 -13.88
N LYS A 138 -3.89 -15.90 -13.76
CA LYS A 138 -2.71 -15.42 -14.49
C LYS A 138 -1.38 -15.92 -13.93
N HIS A 139 -1.34 -16.55 -12.75
CA HIS A 139 -0.10 -16.97 -12.07
C HIS A 139 0.94 -15.82 -12.01
N PHE A 140 0.46 -14.60 -11.77
CA PHE A 140 1.08 -13.41 -12.37
C PHE A 140 2.38 -12.92 -11.72
N LEU A 141 2.61 -13.23 -10.44
CA LEU A 141 3.70 -12.60 -9.71
C LEU A 141 4.99 -13.40 -9.83
N SER A 142 6.02 -12.73 -10.35
CA SER A 142 7.39 -13.20 -10.25
C SER A 142 7.83 -13.28 -8.79
N ILE A 143 8.86 -14.08 -8.52
CA ILE A 143 9.33 -14.38 -7.16
C ILE A 143 9.62 -13.12 -6.34
N ASN A 144 10.33 -12.16 -6.92
CA ASN A 144 10.64 -10.85 -6.33
C ASN A 144 9.39 -10.03 -6.01
N ALA A 145 8.41 -10.00 -6.91
CA ALA A 145 7.14 -9.31 -6.67
C ALA A 145 6.34 -9.98 -5.55
N ALA A 146 6.36 -11.32 -5.49
CA ALA A 146 5.70 -12.08 -4.43
C ALA A 146 6.33 -11.84 -3.05
N PHE A 147 7.65 -11.78 -2.93
CA PHE A 147 8.33 -11.42 -1.68
C PHE A 147 7.97 -10.00 -1.23
N ALA A 148 7.93 -9.05 -2.16
CA ALA A 148 7.58 -7.66 -1.84
C ALA A 148 6.12 -7.51 -1.38
N GLN A 149 5.20 -8.30 -1.93
CA GLN A 149 3.77 -8.16 -1.66
C GLN A 149 3.29 -8.98 -0.46
N TYR A 150 3.76 -10.21 -0.31
CA TYR A 150 3.21 -11.18 0.65
C TYR A 150 4.13 -11.48 1.83
N ASN A 151 5.27 -10.80 1.95
CA ASN A 151 6.24 -10.99 3.03
C ASN A 151 6.62 -12.47 3.23
N LEU A 152 6.87 -13.15 2.10
CA LEU A 152 7.22 -14.57 2.07
C LEU A 152 8.51 -14.82 2.86
N LYS A 153 8.65 -16.03 3.41
CA LYS A 153 9.81 -16.45 4.20
C LYS A 153 10.55 -17.57 3.52
N ILE A 154 11.86 -17.62 3.72
CA ILE A 154 12.69 -18.76 3.29
C ILE A 154 12.62 -19.85 4.36
N LYS A 155 12.29 -21.06 3.93
CA LYS A 155 12.24 -22.26 4.78
C LYS A 155 13.62 -22.87 4.95
N ASN A 156 14.34 -23.03 3.84
CA ASN A 156 15.65 -23.66 3.81
C ASN A 156 16.41 -23.26 2.53
N PHE A 157 17.72 -23.55 2.50
CA PHE A 157 18.54 -23.39 1.30
C PHE A 157 19.56 -24.52 1.13
N ARG A 158 20.04 -24.73 -0.09
CA ARG A 158 21.11 -25.68 -0.43
C ARG A 158 21.86 -25.28 -1.68
N THR A 159 22.96 -25.97 -1.99
CA THR A 159 23.62 -25.85 -3.29
C THR A 159 22.68 -26.34 -4.41
N PRO A 160 22.51 -25.59 -5.52
CA PRO A 160 21.69 -26.01 -6.64
C PRO A 160 22.40 -27.09 -7.45
N SER A 161 21.61 -27.97 -8.07
CA SER A 161 22.06 -28.92 -9.09
C SER A 161 22.21 -28.20 -10.44
N GLU A 162 22.97 -28.77 -11.38
CA GLU A 162 23.21 -28.15 -12.68
C GLU A 162 21.91 -27.92 -13.49
N ASN A 163 20.94 -28.82 -13.36
CA ASN A 163 19.64 -28.74 -14.04
C ASN A 163 18.65 -27.75 -13.40
N GLU A 164 18.98 -27.18 -12.23
CA GLU A 164 18.14 -26.20 -11.52
C GLU A 164 18.57 -24.75 -11.81
N CYS A 165 19.63 -24.57 -12.60
CA CYS A 165 20.18 -23.25 -12.91
C CYS A 165 19.65 -22.71 -14.26
N GLY A 166 19.74 -21.39 -14.46
CA GLY A 166 19.37 -20.75 -15.72
C GLY A 166 17.86 -20.50 -15.82
N ILE A 167 17.23 -20.91 -16.93
CA ILE A 167 15.84 -20.58 -17.25
C ILE A 167 14.85 -21.24 -16.27
N VAL A 168 15.15 -22.44 -15.79
CA VAL A 168 14.27 -23.22 -14.90
C VAL A 168 14.53 -22.90 -13.42
N SER A 169 15.21 -21.78 -13.14
CA SER A 169 15.70 -21.44 -11.80
C SER A 169 14.61 -20.97 -10.85
N THR A 170 13.39 -20.69 -11.29
CA THR A 170 12.36 -20.10 -10.43
C THR A 170 11.04 -20.81 -10.64
N PHE A 171 10.41 -21.19 -9.53
CA PHE A 171 9.10 -21.84 -9.52
C PHE A 171 8.29 -21.32 -8.34
N ILE A 172 7.12 -20.75 -8.63
CA ILE A 172 6.17 -20.29 -7.61
C ILE A 172 4.79 -20.78 -8.01
N THR A 173 4.05 -21.30 -7.04
CA THR A 173 2.71 -21.85 -7.23
C THR A 173 1.74 -21.14 -6.32
N TYR A 174 0.56 -20.87 -6.86
CA TYR A 174 -0.60 -20.34 -6.14
C TYR A 174 -1.66 -21.45 -6.11
N GLU A 175 -2.05 -21.89 -4.92
CA GLU A 175 -3.02 -22.95 -4.73
C GLU A 175 -4.26 -22.41 -4.00
N GLU A 176 -5.43 -22.80 -4.47
CA GLU A 176 -6.69 -22.44 -3.82
C GLU A 176 -6.84 -23.24 -2.53
N ILE A 177 -7.15 -22.55 -1.43
CA ILE A 177 -7.40 -23.17 -0.13
C ILE A 177 -8.88 -23.56 -0.06
N THR A 178 -9.19 -24.81 -0.40
CA THR A 178 -10.54 -25.34 -0.21
C THR A 178 -10.77 -25.64 1.28
N LYS A 179 -11.70 -24.91 1.90
CA LYS A 179 -12.15 -25.18 3.27
C LYS A 179 -13.08 -26.39 3.34
#